data_AF-A0A5B8UHL6-F1
#
_entry.id   AF-A0A5B8UHL6-F1
#
_cell.length_a   1.000
_cell.length_b   1.000
_cell.length_c   1.000
_cell.angle_alpha   90.00
_cell.angle_beta   90.00
_cell.angle_gamma   90.00
#
_symmetry.space_group_name_H-M   'P 1'
#
loop_
_entity.id
_entity.type
_entity.pdbx_description
1 polymer ?
#
loop_
_entity_poly.entity_id
_entity_poly.type
_entity_poly.pdbx_seq_one_letter_code
_entity_poly.pdbx_strand_id
1 'polypeptide(L)'
;MTQTIDLQPLDNELPSHFADRLGVLYTKTVTTQHKKDNGQFFTPTEIAHFMARLVTETKGKLKILDPGCGTVILSSSLIETVILRGDTVKDIELVVYETDKDILPYTQATLDYLKTWLQGKKVGFKATLDTNDFVLENKDCFEQGSTLFYEPKNAIYDIVISNPPYFKIGKDDKRAVVAKSIVWGQPNIYSIFLMTAAKLLKNGGELIFIIPRSFAAGNYFRAFREAFFTEIEIEQIHLFNSRTDTFNRDNVLQETLILKGKKQKLNGHLANILLTHSNGVIDLDQPTEKEYQADELIDFNTKEKILHLPSNETEDKVIKLFKSWNGSLHKYDMQISTGPVVSFRATEYLYEQYKNGTKTLVPLYQLINTGKMTFEYPVFKKGKPQYIQFCEETKPLLLPNKNYIFLRRFSAKDDKSRLVATPYFVDISQAEFIGVENHLNYIYRPKGHLARNEILGLAALLNSKLFDTYFRTFNGNINVSATELREMPLPPLEDIKEIGNQIVLTNNFSQPVVNELVNDYFDLEHIFAYEQN
;
A
#
# COMPACT_ATOMS: atom_id res chain seq x y z
N MET A 1 0.92 -13.19 38.25
CA MET A 1 -0.26 -14.01 38.60
C MET A 1 -0.86 -14.46 37.29
N THR A 2 -0.79 -15.75 36.98
CA THR A 2 -1.44 -16.32 35.79
C THR A 2 -2.94 -16.13 35.93
N GLN A 3 -3.54 -15.28 35.10
CA GLN A 3 -5.00 -15.27 34.94
C GLN A 3 -5.38 -16.67 34.44
N THR A 4 -6.06 -17.45 35.27
CA THR A 4 -6.71 -18.69 34.84
C THR A 4 -7.78 -18.32 33.83
N ILE A 5 -7.59 -18.75 32.59
CA ILE A 5 -8.59 -18.57 31.53
C ILE A 5 -9.74 -19.52 31.81
N ASP A 6 -10.88 -18.97 32.21
CA ASP A 6 -12.09 -19.74 32.54
C ASP A 6 -12.94 -20.11 31.31
N LEU A 7 -12.32 -20.14 30.13
CA LEU A 7 -12.98 -20.44 28.86
C LEU A 7 -12.54 -21.82 28.38
N GLN A 8 -13.46 -22.78 28.42
CA GLN A 8 -13.26 -24.11 27.86
C GLN A 8 -13.83 -24.19 26.43
N PRO A 9 -13.25 -25.06 25.58
CA PRO A 9 -13.83 -25.35 24.27
C PRO A 9 -15.23 -25.95 24.38
N LEU A 10 -16.13 -25.65 23.44
CA LEU A 10 -17.44 -26.31 23.36
C LEU A 10 -17.34 -27.69 22.71
N ASP A 11 -18.40 -28.49 22.89
CA ASP A 11 -18.56 -29.75 22.19
C ASP A 11 -18.51 -29.56 20.67
N ASN A 12 -17.59 -30.28 20.03
CA ASN A 12 -17.35 -30.23 18.58
C ASN A 12 -16.95 -28.85 18.03
N GLU A 13 -16.51 -27.93 18.88
CA GLU A 13 -15.95 -26.64 18.42
C GLU A 13 -14.69 -26.88 17.58
N LEU A 14 -14.49 -26.07 16.55
CA LEU A 14 -13.23 -26.07 15.82
C LEU A 14 -12.19 -25.23 16.57
N PRO A 15 -10.91 -25.63 16.60
CA PRO A 15 -9.84 -24.84 17.21
C PRO A 15 -9.81 -23.35 16.81
N SER A 16 -10.15 -23.01 15.57
CA SER A 16 -10.25 -21.65 15.02
C SER A 16 -11.36 -20.84 15.69
N HIS A 17 -12.51 -21.45 15.95
CA HIS A 17 -13.63 -20.81 16.63
C HIS A 17 -13.35 -20.60 18.12
N PHE A 18 -12.65 -21.56 18.75
CA PHE A 18 -12.14 -21.39 20.10
C PHE A 18 -11.12 -20.24 20.18
N ALA A 19 -10.18 -20.17 19.22
CA ALA A 19 -9.21 -19.10 19.09
C ALA A 19 -9.85 -17.71 18.91
N ASP A 20 -10.91 -17.60 18.10
CA ASP A 20 -11.68 -16.36 17.93
C ASP A 20 -12.33 -15.93 19.24
N ARG A 21 -13.01 -16.85 19.94
CA ARG A 21 -13.63 -16.53 21.23
C ARG A 21 -12.62 -16.07 22.28
N LEU A 22 -11.45 -16.71 22.32
CA LEU A 22 -10.34 -16.29 23.17
C LEU A 22 -9.86 -14.89 22.78
N GLY A 23 -9.77 -14.59 21.48
CA GLY A 23 -9.43 -13.26 20.97
C GLY A 23 -10.45 -12.19 21.36
N VAL A 24 -11.74 -12.51 21.30
CA VAL A 24 -12.84 -11.65 21.77
C VAL A 24 -12.76 -11.41 23.27
N LEU A 25 -12.41 -12.43 24.06
CA LEU A 25 -12.23 -12.32 25.51
C LEU A 25 -11.04 -11.42 25.85
N TYR A 26 -9.88 -11.67 25.25
CA TYR A 26 -8.67 -10.85 25.40
C TYR A 26 -8.92 -9.39 24.98
N THR A 27 -9.67 -9.17 23.89
CA THR A 27 -10.00 -7.82 23.41
C THR A 27 -10.77 -6.99 24.45
N LYS A 28 -11.48 -7.63 25.39
CA LYS A 28 -12.18 -6.97 26.51
C LYS A 28 -11.27 -6.67 27.71
N THR A 29 -10.10 -7.30 27.82
CA THR A 29 -9.18 -7.13 28.95
C THR A 29 -8.11 -6.05 28.71
N VAL A 30 -7.80 -5.73 27.45
CA VAL A 30 -6.76 -4.75 27.09
C VAL A 30 -7.32 -3.43 26.53
N THR A 31 -6.57 -2.33 26.75
CA THR A 31 -6.97 -0.98 26.30
C THR A 31 -6.82 -0.81 24.79
N THR A 32 -7.52 0.18 24.22
CA THR A 32 -7.36 0.55 22.79
C THR A 32 -5.95 1.03 22.46
N GLN A 33 -5.25 1.65 23.40
CA GLN A 33 -3.87 2.11 23.20
C GLN A 33 -2.90 0.93 23.09
N HIS A 34 -3.03 -0.07 23.96
CA HIS A 34 -2.25 -1.31 23.92
C HIS A 34 -2.37 -2.02 22.55
N LYS A 35 -3.60 -2.14 22.02
CA LYS A 35 -3.85 -2.72 20.70
C LYS A 35 -3.16 -1.95 19.58
N LYS A 36 -3.15 -0.61 19.66
CA LYS A 36 -2.50 0.26 18.67
C LYS A 36 -0.99 0.14 18.73
N ASP A 37 -0.41 0.15 19.93
CA ASP A 37 1.04 0.11 20.12
C ASP A 37 1.63 -1.23 19.67
N ASN A 38 0.88 -2.32 19.86
CA ASN A 38 1.27 -3.66 19.41
C ASN A 38 0.77 -4.01 18.00
N GLY A 39 -0.02 -3.15 17.36
CA GLY A 39 -0.63 -3.42 16.05
C GLY A 39 -1.53 -4.65 16.03
N GLN A 40 -2.18 -4.97 17.15
CA GLN A 40 -3.00 -6.17 17.32
C GLN A 40 -4.40 -5.99 16.73
N PHE A 41 -4.61 -6.62 15.58
CA PHE A 41 -5.90 -6.70 14.90
C PHE A 41 -6.25 -8.18 14.70
N PHE A 42 -7.29 -8.66 15.37
CA PHE A 42 -7.73 -10.05 15.24
C PHE A 42 -8.37 -10.28 13.87
N THR A 43 -7.90 -11.31 13.18
CA THR A 43 -8.47 -11.73 11.90
C THR A 43 -9.82 -12.41 12.15
N PRO A 44 -10.90 -12.01 11.47
CA PRO A 44 -12.17 -12.72 11.52
C PRO A 44 -12.03 -14.18 11.06
N THR A 45 -12.81 -15.09 11.64
CA THR A 45 -12.77 -16.52 11.33
C THR A 45 -12.99 -16.80 9.84
N GLU A 46 -13.91 -16.08 9.21
CA GLU A 46 -14.24 -16.21 7.79
C GLU A 46 -13.04 -15.88 6.89
N ILE A 47 -12.29 -14.84 7.25
CA ILE A 47 -11.05 -14.43 6.57
C ILE A 47 -9.96 -15.47 6.81
N ALA A 48 -9.82 -15.97 8.04
CA ALA A 48 -8.85 -17.00 8.38
C ALA A 48 -9.10 -18.31 7.60
N HIS A 49 -10.36 -18.72 7.46
CA HIS A 49 -10.74 -19.89 6.65
C HIS A 49 -10.57 -19.63 5.15
N PHE A 50 -10.87 -18.45 4.65
CA PHE A 50 -10.57 -18.11 3.26
C PHE A 50 -9.07 -18.20 2.96
N MET A 51 -8.22 -17.57 3.79
CA MET A 51 -6.76 -17.65 3.67
C MET A 51 -6.28 -19.11 3.71
N ALA A 52 -6.81 -19.91 4.64
CA ALA A 52 -6.47 -21.32 4.78
C ALA A 52 -6.80 -22.15 3.52
N ARG A 53 -7.92 -21.86 2.84
CA ARG A 53 -8.31 -22.58 1.61
C ARG A 53 -7.40 -22.31 0.41
N LEU A 54 -6.59 -21.25 0.46
CA LEU A 54 -5.65 -20.93 -0.61
C LEU A 54 -4.47 -21.92 -0.68
N VAL A 55 -4.20 -22.66 0.40
CA VAL A 55 -3.10 -23.63 0.45
C VAL A 55 -3.30 -24.76 -0.56
N THR A 56 -2.25 -25.17 -1.26
CA THR A 56 -2.31 -26.37 -2.10
C THR A 56 -2.45 -27.65 -1.28
N GLU A 57 -2.72 -28.78 -1.95
CA GLU A 57 -2.81 -30.10 -1.31
C GLU A 57 -1.48 -30.45 -0.62
N THR A 58 -1.55 -30.79 0.67
CA THR A 58 -0.38 -31.11 1.50
C THR A 58 -0.33 -32.60 1.83
N LYS A 59 0.88 -33.15 2.03
CA LYS A 59 1.09 -34.59 2.29
C LYS A 59 2.25 -34.80 3.26
N GLY A 60 2.21 -35.90 4.02
CA GLY A 60 3.34 -36.32 4.85
C GLY A 60 3.58 -35.42 6.07
N LYS A 61 4.81 -34.94 6.25
CA LYS A 61 5.17 -34.04 7.36
C LYS A 61 5.09 -32.59 6.90
N LEU A 62 4.38 -31.77 7.66
CA LEU A 62 4.17 -30.36 7.37
C LEU A 62 4.79 -29.49 8.46
N LYS A 63 5.64 -28.53 8.08
CA LYS A 63 6.20 -27.54 9.00
C LYS A 63 5.66 -26.15 8.70
N ILE A 64 4.92 -25.59 9.65
CA ILE A 64 4.15 -24.34 9.52
C ILE A 64 4.78 -23.26 10.41
N LEU A 65 4.84 -22.02 9.90
CA LEU A 65 5.21 -20.84 10.66
C LEU A 65 4.05 -19.84 10.69
N ASP A 66 3.81 -19.26 11.87
CA ASP A 66 2.96 -18.08 12.06
C ASP A 66 3.72 -17.02 12.88
N PRO A 67 4.34 -16.03 12.23
CA PRO A 67 5.28 -15.10 12.87
C PRO A 67 4.60 -14.02 13.73
N GLY A 68 3.28 -13.97 13.77
CA GLY A 68 2.51 -13.01 14.57
C GLY A 68 1.16 -13.61 14.91
N CYS A 69 1.18 -14.67 15.72
CA CYS A 69 0.06 -15.61 15.75
C CYS A 69 -1.15 -15.13 16.54
N GLY A 70 -0.99 -14.18 17.47
CA GLY A 70 -2.05 -13.79 18.39
C GLY A 70 -2.62 -15.01 19.12
N THR A 71 -3.93 -15.24 18.99
CA THR A 71 -4.61 -16.43 19.54
C THR A 71 -4.50 -17.70 18.69
N VAL A 72 -3.64 -17.71 17.66
CA VAL A 72 -3.39 -18.87 16.77
C VAL A 72 -4.57 -19.18 15.83
N ILE A 73 -5.38 -18.18 15.50
CA ILE A 73 -6.56 -18.38 14.64
C ILE A 73 -6.19 -18.83 13.21
N LEU A 74 -5.20 -18.18 12.59
CA LEU A 74 -4.78 -18.48 11.21
C LEU A 74 -4.18 -19.88 11.08
N SER A 75 -3.26 -20.21 11.98
CA SER A 75 -2.66 -21.55 12.06
C SER A 75 -3.71 -22.63 12.32
N SER A 76 -4.69 -22.37 13.19
CA SER A 76 -5.78 -23.31 13.48
C SER A 76 -6.67 -23.52 12.25
N SER A 77 -7.09 -22.44 11.58
CA SER A 77 -7.89 -22.50 10.35
C SER A 77 -7.16 -23.22 9.22
N LEU A 78 -5.85 -23.02 9.06
CA LEU A 78 -5.01 -23.72 8.09
C LEU A 78 -5.00 -25.23 8.36
N ILE A 79 -4.69 -25.62 9.60
CA ILE A 79 -4.60 -27.02 10.00
C ILE A 79 -5.96 -27.71 9.87
N GLU A 80 -7.04 -27.05 10.31
CA GLU A 80 -8.40 -27.55 10.11
C GLU A 80 -8.70 -27.81 8.64
N THR A 81 -8.38 -26.86 7.77
CA THR A 81 -8.64 -26.96 6.34
C THR A 81 -7.93 -28.17 5.73
N VAL A 82 -6.64 -28.32 6.03
CA VAL A 82 -5.83 -29.45 5.57
C VAL A 82 -6.43 -30.79 6.04
N ILE A 83 -6.77 -30.90 7.33
CA ILE A 83 -7.30 -32.15 7.90
C ILE A 83 -8.71 -32.47 7.40
N LEU A 84 -9.59 -31.48 7.28
CA LEU A 84 -10.97 -31.67 6.86
C LEU A 84 -11.11 -31.89 5.35
N ARG A 85 -10.19 -31.34 4.54
CA ARG A 85 -10.09 -31.61 3.10
C ARG A 85 -9.68 -33.06 2.80
N GLY A 86 -9.08 -33.75 3.77
CA GLY A 86 -8.65 -35.15 3.62
C GLY A 86 -7.21 -35.31 3.14
N ASP A 87 -6.38 -34.26 3.27
CA ASP A 87 -4.96 -34.31 2.96
C ASP A 87 -4.27 -35.43 3.75
N THR A 88 -3.26 -36.07 3.15
CA THR A 88 -2.58 -37.24 3.75
C THR A 88 -1.45 -36.84 4.71
N VAL A 89 -1.69 -35.81 5.52
CA VAL A 89 -0.76 -35.31 6.54
C VAL A 89 -0.71 -36.27 7.73
N LYS A 90 0.50 -36.57 8.18
CA LYS A 90 0.79 -37.48 9.30
C LYS A 90 1.34 -36.75 10.52
N ASP A 91 2.15 -35.72 10.29
CA ASP A 91 2.81 -34.96 11.34
C ASP A 91 2.81 -33.48 11.01
N ILE A 92 2.43 -32.66 11.98
CA ILE A 92 2.43 -31.19 11.89
C ILE A 92 3.38 -30.63 12.95
N GLU A 93 4.35 -29.85 12.50
CA GLU A 93 5.23 -29.05 13.35
C GLU A 93 4.86 -27.58 13.16
N LEU A 94 4.25 -26.97 14.19
CA LEU A 94 3.82 -25.59 14.18
C LEU A 94 4.79 -24.75 15.02
N VAL A 95 5.35 -23.69 14.43
CA VAL A 95 6.12 -22.67 15.15
C VAL A 95 5.34 -21.37 15.09
N VAL A 96 5.07 -20.79 16.25
CA VAL A 96 4.34 -19.52 16.37
C VAL A 96 5.15 -18.51 17.18
N TYR A 97 5.08 -17.24 16.80
CA TYR A 97 5.71 -16.14 17.51
C TYR A 97 4.66 -15.19 18.10
N GLU A 98 4.84 -14.84 19.37
CA GLU A 98 4.02 -13.85 20.07
C GLU A 98 4.82 -13.17 21.18
N THR A 99 4.88 -11.84 21.16
CA THR A 99 5.68 -11.05 22.10
C THR A 99 4.87 -10.43 23.23
N ASP A 100 3.56 -10.32 23.08
CA ASP A 100 2.69 -9.74 24.10
C ASP A 100 2.39 -10.75 25.21
N LYS A 101 2.90 -10.47 26.40
CA LYS A 101 2.72 -11.33 27.58
C LYS A 101 1.25 -11.50 27.99
N ASP A 102 0.40 -10.53 27.67
CA ASP A 102 -1.01 -10.55 28.06
C ASP A 102 -1.82 -11.52 27.18
N ILE A 103 -1.39 -11.78 25.95
CA ILE A 103 -2.07 -12.71 25.03
C ILE A 103 -1.52 -14.15 25.13
N LEU A 104 -0.26 -14.34 25.57
CA LEU A 104 0.38 -15.66 25.68
C LEU A 104 -0.47 -16.75 26.36
N PRO A 105 -1.20 -16.47 27.47
CA PRO A 105 -2.07 -17.48 28.07
C PRO A 105 -3.15 -17.97 27.10
N TYR A 106 -3.73 -17.06 26.31
CA TYR A 106 -4.77 -17.37 25.31
C TYR A 106 -4.19 -18.15 24.13
N THR A 107 -3.01 -17.73 23.66
CA THR A 107 -2.23 -18.47 22.65
C THR A 107 -1.98 -19.91 23.08
N GLN A 108 -1.52 -20.12 24.31
CA GLN A 108 -1.25 -21.47 24.84
C GLN A 108 -2.53 -22.31 24.95
N ALA A 109 -3.64 -21.73 25.41
CA ALA A 109 -4.91 -22.42 25.49
C ALA A 109 -5.39 -22.93 24.11
N THR A 110 -5.25 -22.12 23.05
CA THR A 110 -5.56 -22.58 21.69
C THR A 110 -4.64 -23.71 21.26
N LEU A 111 -3.33 -23.61 21.50
CA LEU A 111 -2.37 -24.66 21.12
C LEU A 111 -2.65 -26.00 21.81
N ASP A 112 -3.03 -25.97 23.08
CA ASP A 112 -3.38 -27.16 23.86
C ASP A 112 -4.68 -27.81 23.34
N TYR A 113 -5.67 -26.98 22.98
CA TYR A 113 -6.90 -27.48 22.39
C TYR A 113 -6.68 -28.06 20.98
N LEU A 114 -5.93 -27.37 20.13
CA LEU A 114 -5.56 -27.83 18.79
C LEU A 114 -4.82 -29.17 18.84
N LYS A 115 -3.91 -29.34 19.81
CA LYS A 115 -3.23 -30.62 20.06
C LYS A 115 -4.22 -31.74 20.38
N THR A 116 -5.17 -31.49 21.26
CA THR A 116 -6.21 -32.46 21.65
C THR A 116 -7.10 -32.82 20.45
N TRP A 117 -7.49 -31.82 19.66
CA TRP A 117 -8.28 -32.00 18.45
C TRP A 117 -7.55 -32.88 17.42
N LEU A 118 -6.26 -32.63 17.17
CA LEU A 118 -5.43 -33.43 16.23
C LEU A 118 -5.17 -34.86 16.72
N GLN A 119 -5.08 -35.09 18.03
CA GLN A 119 -4.99 -36.45 18.59
C GLN A 119 -6.23 -37.27 18.21
N GLY A 120 -7.43 -36.67 18.29
CA GLY A 120 -8.67 -37.30 17.84
C GLY A 120 -8.69 -37.63 16.33
N LYS A 121 -7.86 -36.95 15.54
CA LYS A 121 -7.68 -37.17 14.09
C LYS A 121 -6.51 -38.11 13.76
N LYS A 122 -5.79 -38.62 14.76
CA LYS A 122 -4.60 -39.49 14.60
C LYS A 122 -3.47 -38.82 13.81
N VAL A 123 -3.26 -37.53 14.03
CA VAL A 123 -2.17 -36.74 13.43
C VAL A 123 -1.19 -36.33 14.52
N GLY A 124 0.11 -36.58 14.29
CA GLY A 124 1.17 -36.15 15.17
C GLY A 124 1.26 -34.62 15.19
N PHE A 125 1.38 -34.01 16.37
CA PHE A 125 1.44 -32.56 16.50
C PHE A 125 2.49 -32.11 17.51
N LYS A 126 3.33 -31.17 17.08
CA LYS A 126 4.29 -30.46 17.92
C LYS A 126 4.15 -28.96 17.68
N ALA A 127 3.79 -28.22 18.72
CA ALA A 127 3.80 -26.76 18.71
C ALA A 127 5.05 -26.23 19.43
N THR A 128 5.60 -25.12 18.93
CA THR A 128 6.63 -24.30 19.60
C THR A 128 6.13 -22.87 19.63
N LEU A 129 5.91 -22.34 20.84
CA LEU A 129 5.59 -20.94 21.09
C LEU A 129 6.88 -20.21 21.44
N ASP A 130 7.32 -19.34 20.53
CA ASP A 130 8.48 -18.46 20.74
C ASP A 130 7.99 -17.07 21.17
N THR A 131 8.61 -16.54 22.22
CA THR A 131 8.24 -15.25 22.81
C THR A 131 9.27 -14.14 22.52
N ASN A 132 10.28 -14.44 21.71
CA ASN A 132 11.26 -13.48 21.23
C ASN A 132 10.73 -12.67 20.04
N ASP A 133 11.40 -11.57 19.71
CA ASP A 133 11.08 -10.77 18.53
C ASP A 133 11.45 -11.55 17.26
N PHE A 134 10.44 -11.87 16.44
CA PHE A 134 10.59 -12.67 15.23
C PHE A 134 11.66 -12.13 14.26
N VAL A 135 11.76 -10.81 14.10
CA VAL A 135 12.72 -10.21 13.16
C VAL A 135 14.14 -10.30 13.71
N LEU A 136 14.33 -10.03 15.01
CA LEU A 136 15.66 -10.06 15.62
C LEU A 136 16.21 -11.49 15.76
N GLU A 137 15.34 -12.45 16.06
CA GLU A 137 15.73 -13.87 16.15
C GLU A 137 16.15 -14.41 14.78
N ASN A 138 15.55 -13.89 13.70
CA ASN A 138 15.83 -14.29 12.32
C ASN A 138 16.67 -13.26 11.55
N LYS A 139 17.47 -12.44 12.26
CA LYS A 139 18.32 -11.40 11.66
C LYS A 139 19.28 -11.92 10.58
N ASP A 140 19.68 -13.18 10.67
CA ASP A 140 20.57 -13.86 9.71
C ASP A 140 19.96 -13.90 8.30
N CYS A 141 18.64 -13.72 8.16
CA CYS A 141 17.97 -13.54 6.86
C CYS A 141 18.46 -12.29 6.11
N PHE A 142 19.09 -11.33 6.80
CA PHE A 142 19.53 -10.04 6.27
C PHE A 142 21.05 -9.81 6.36
N GLU A 143 21.80 -10.72 6.98
CA GLU A 143 23.26 -10.57 7.09
C GLU A 143 23.94 -10.70 5.71
N GLN A 144 24.71 -9.69 5.32
CA GLN A 144 25.51 -9.73 4.10
C GLN A 144 26.76 -10.56 4.33
N GLY A 145 26.70 -11.82 3.91
CA GLY A 145 27.81 -12.75 4.09
C GLY A 145 27.81 -13.93 3.13
N SER A 146 27.17 -13.85 1.96
CA SER A 146 27.44 -14.75 0.84
C SER A 146 26.75 -14.26 -0.44
N THR A 147 27.33 -14.64 -1.57
CA THR A 147 26.83 -14.56 -2.95
C THR A 147 25.31 -14.59 -3.12
N LEU A 148 24.81 -14.19 -4.30
CA LEU A 148 23.43 -14.33 -4.82
C LEU A 148 22.71 -15.70 -4.56
N PHE A 149 23.39 -16.66 -3.93
CA PHE A 149 23.01 -18.04 -3.68
C PHE A 149 22.92 -18.44 -2.20
N TYR A 150 23.04 -17.52 -1.23
CA TYR A 150 22.85 -17.89 0.18
C TYR A 150 21.37 -18.08 0.52
N GLU A 151 20.96 -19.33 0.66
CA GLU A 151 19.74 -19.67 1.38
C GLU A 151 20.07 -19.72 2.88
N PRO A 152 19.32 -19.03 3.75
CA PRO A 152 19.51 -19.19 5.19
C PRO A 152 19.45 -20.67 5.54
N LYS A 153 20.34 -21.17 6.40
CA LYS A 153 20.31 -22.56 6.90
C LYS A 153 18.95 -22.95 7.53
N ASN A 154 18.13 -21.95 7.84
CA ASN A 154 16.82 -22.05 8.48
C ASN A 154 15.64 -21.92 7.50
N ALA A 155 15.86 -22.04 6.19
CA ALA A 155 14.80 -22.16 5.19
C ALA A 155 14.10 -23.54 5.28
N ILE A 156 13.24 -23.71 6.29
CA ILE A 156 12.73 -25.03 6.73
C ILE A 156 11.21 -25.12 6.80
N TYR A 157 10.48 -24.06 6.44
CA TYR A 157 9.02 -24.06 6.49
C TYR A 157 8.41 -24.41 5.15
N ASP A 158 7.36 -25.22 5.18
CA ASP A 158 6.55 -25.58 4.02
C ASP A 158 5.47 -24.54 3.76
N ILE A 159 4.90 -23.98 4.82
CA ILE A 159 3.88 -22.93 4.75
C ILE A 159 4.17 -21.85 5.80
N VAL A 160 4.06 -20.58 5.41
CA VAL A 160 3.92 -19.47 6.36
C VAL A 160 2.56 -18.82 6.15
N ILE A 161 1.78 -18.70 7.23
CA ILE A 161 0.50 -17.99 7.23
C ILE A 161 0.54 -16.89 8.29
N SER A 162 0.13 -15.66 7.97
CA SER A 162 0.18 -14.58 8.97
C SER A 162 -0.72 -13.38 8.69
N ASN A 163 -1.09 -12.73 9.78
CA ASN A 163 -1.53 -11.34 9.83
C ASN A 163 -0.47 -10.58 10.66
N PRO A 164 0.61 -10.07 10.03
CA PRO A 164 1.70 -9.42 10.76
C PRO A 164 1.24 -8.09 11.38
N PRO A 165 1.96 -7.53 12.36
CA PRO A 165 1.62 -6.23 12.93
C PRO A 165 1.77 -5.08 11.93
N TYR A 166 0.91 -4.05 12.01
CA TYR A 166 0.91 -2.90 11.09
C TYR A 166 1.28 -1.59 11.80
N PHE A 167 2.57 -1.26 11.86
CA PHE A 167 3.03 0.04 12.35
C PHE A 167 4.37 0.46 11.75
N LYS A 168 4.60 1.77 11.71
CA LYS A 168 5.86 2.33 11.25
C LYS A 168 6.88 2.29 12.38
N ILE A 169 8.12 1.96 12.06
CA ILE A 169 9.24 2.02 13.01
C ILE A 169 10.25 3.09 12.57
N GLY A 170 11.03 3.59 13.54
CA GLY A 170 12.12 4.52 13.27
C GLY A 170 13.26 3.83 12.51
N LYS A 171 14.09 4.61 11.81
CA LYS A 171 15.27 4.09 11.09
C LYS A 171 16.29 3.44 12.03
N ASP A 172 16.36 3.91 13.27
CA ASP A 172 17.29 3.45 14.29
C ASP A 172 16.72 2.28 15.13
N ASP A 173 15.49 1.84 14.84
CA ASP A 173 14.92 0.62 15.44
C ASP A 173 15.78 -0.59 15.06
N LYS A 174 16.13 -1.44 16.03
CA LYS A 174 17.00 -2.61 15.81
C LYS A 174 16.50 -3.48 14.65
N ARG A 175 15.18 -3.62 14.49
CA ARG A 175 14.54 -4.40 13.42
C ARG A 175 14.75 -3.77 12.04
N ALA A 176 14.68 -2.43 11.97
CA ALA A 176 15.00 -1.70 10.75
C ALA A 176 16.50 -1.79 10.41
N VAL A 177 17.36 -1.74 11.42
CA VAL A 177 18.82 -1.82 11.26
C VAL A 177 19.24 -3.19 10.73
N VAL A 178 18.70 -4.29 11.26
CA VAL A 178 19.00 -5.63 10.72
C VAL A 178 18.46 -5.78 9.30
N ALA A 179 17.25 -5.28 9.02
CA ALA A 179 16.62 -5.38 7.70
C ALA A 179 17.03 -4.26 6.70
N LYS A 180 18.15 -3.57 6.93
CA LYS A 180 18.58 -2.39 6.15
C LYS A 180 18.66 -2.61 4.64
N SER A 181 18.84 -3.85 4.18
CA SER A 181 18.92 -4.20 2.76
C SER A 181 17.60 -4.02 2.01
N ILE A 182 16.47 -4.07 2.70
CA ILE A 182 15.12 -3.92 2.12
C ILE A 182 14.39 -2.66 2.61
N VAL A 183 14.99 -1.92 3.55
CA VAL A 183 14.39 -0.73 4.16
C VAL A 183 14.93 0.54 3.51
N TRP A 184 14.02 1.37 2.99
CA TRP A 184 14.32 2.71 2.54
C TRP A 184 13.37 3.73 3.17
N GLY A 185 13.92 4.81 3.76
CA GLY A 185 13.09 5.82 4.43
C GLY A 185 12.48 5.31 5.74
N GLN A 186 11.17 5.43 5.92
CA GLN A 186 10.49 5.00 7.15
C GLN A 186 9.76 3.66 6.90
N PRO A 187 10.31 2.52 7.38
CA PRO A 187 9.72 1.22 7.13
C PRO A 187 8.43 0.99 7.92
N ASN A 188 7.58 0.13 7.38
CA ASN A 188 6.49 -0.51 8.11
C ASN A 188 6.93 -1.92 8.50
N ILE A 189 6.67 -2.34 9.73
CA ILE A 189 7.16 -3.62 10.27
C ILE A 189 6.62 -4.83 9.47
N TYR A 190 5.41 -4.74 8.91
CA TYR A 190 4.82 -5.87 8.16
C TYR A 190 5.67 -6.29 6.95
N SER A 191 6.34 -5.35 6.27
CA SER A 191 7.15 -5.69 5.09
C SER A 191 8.44 -6.39 5.49
N ILE A 192 8.95 -6.12 6.69
CA ILE A 192 10.09 -6.84 7.26
C ILE A 192 9.65 -8.26 7.65
N PHE A 193 8.50 -8.41 8.32
CA PHE A 193 7.92 -9.72 8.65
C PHE A 193 7.71 -10.58 7.40
N LEU A 194 7.10 -10.00 6.37
CA LEU A 194 6.83 -10.65 5.09
C LEU A 194 8.11 -11.12 4.40
N MET A 195 9.17 -10.29 4.39
CA MET A 195 10.46 -10.68 3.83
C MET A 195 11.15 -11.77 4.65
N THR A 196 11.17 -11.65 5.98
CA THR A 196 11.75 -12.69 6.85
C THR A 196 11.05 -14.02 6.64
N ALA A 197 9.71 -14.03 6.61
CA ALA A 197 8.91 -15.21 6.29
C ALA A 197 9.27 -15.79 4.92
N ALA A 198 9.35 -14.94 3.89
CA ALA A 198 9.78 -15.36 2.55
C ALA A 198 11.18 -15.99 2.54
N LYS A 199 12.10 -15.53 3.40
CA LYS A 199 13.46 -16.08 3.50
C LYS A 199 13.53 -17.40 4.27
N LEU A 200 12.56 -17.68 5.15
CA LEU A 200 12.49 -18.91 5.94
C LEU A 200 11.72 -20.05 5.24
N LEU A 201 11.07 -19.78 4.11
CA LEU A 201 10.43 -20.80 3.29
C LEU A 201 11.44 -21.68 2.55
N LYS A 202 11.17 -23.00 2.52
CA LYS A 202 11.81 -23.92 1.56
C LYS A 202 11.46 -23.50 0.14
N ASN A 203 12.31 -23.84 -0.83
CA ASN A 203 11.92 -23.76 -2.25
C ASN A 203 10.64 -24.57 -2.50
N GLY A 204 9.67 -23.95 -3.16
CA GLY A 204 8.33 -24.48 -3.38
C GLY A 204 7.35 -24.29 -2.22
N GLY A 205 7.81 -23.80 -1.06
CA GLY A 205 6.94 -23.51 0.08
C GLY A 205 6.03 -22.31 -0.16
N GLU A 206 4.89 -22.29 0.52
CA GLU A 206 3.81 -21.32 0.30
C GLU A 206 3.78 -20.22 1.37
N LEU A 207 3.47 -19.02 0.93
CA LEU A 207 3.30 -17.83 1.76
C LEU A 207 1.87 -17.33 1.62
N ILE A 208 1.14 -17.18 2.72
CA ILE A 208 -0.24 -16.66 2.74
C ILE A 208 -0.34 -15.54 3.78
N PHE A 209 -0.47 -14.29 3.33
CA PHE A 209 -0.40 -13.12 4.20
C PHE A 209 -1.57 -12.18 3.96
N ILE A 210 -2.16 -11.65 5.03
CA ILE A 210 -3.01 -10.46 4.93
C ILE A 210 -2.15 -9.24 5.27
N ILE A 211 -2.05 -8.28 4.35
CA ILE A 211 -1.13 -7.13 4.45
C ILE A 211 -1.72 -5.87 3.82
N PRO A 212 -1.27 -4.68 4.23
CA PRO A 212 -1.70 -3.43 3.60
C PRO A 212 -1.29 -3.32 2.13
N ARG A 213 -2.19 -2.89 1.25
CA ARG A 213 -1.98 -2.60 -0.19
C ARG A 213 -0.82 -1.63 -0.45
N SER A 214 -0.45 -0.83 0.55
CA SER A 214 0.62 0.16 0.46
C SER A 214 1.97 -0.36 -0.08
N PHE A 215 2.30 -1.67 0.03
CA PHE A 215 3.54 -2.20 -0.54
C PHE A 215 3.57 -2.18 -2.07
N ALA A 216 2.40 -2.17 -2.72
CA ALA A 216 2.27 -2.23 -4.17
C ALA A 216 2.92 -1.03 -4.89
N ALA A 217 3.01 0.11 -4.19
CA ALA A 217 3.60 1.34 -4.70
C ALA A 217 4.40 2.10 -3.64
N GLY A 218 4.79 3.34 -3.91
CA GLY A 218 5.53 4.18 -2.98
C GLY A 218 7.02 3.84 -2.85
N ASN A 219 7.81 4.89 -2.60
CA ASN A 219 9.26 4.81 -2.56
C ASN A 219 9.79 4.05 -1.31
N TYR A 220 9.05 4.09 -0.20
CA TYR A 220 9.44 3.36 1.03
C TYR A 220 9.41 1.84 0.87
N PHE A 221 8.61 1.32 -0.07
CA PHE A 221 8.52 -0.12 -0.35
C PHE A 221 9.32 -0.54 -1.58
N ARG A 222 10.03 0.37 -2.26
CA ARG A 222 10.79 0.06 -3.48
C ARG A 222 11.85 -1.02 -3.25
N ALA A 223 12.74 -0.82 -2.27
CA ALA A 223 13.80 -1.79 -1.95
C ALA A 223 13.20 -3.14 -1.50
N PHE A 224 12.09 -3.10 -0.77
CA PHE A 224 11.33 -4.28 -0.41
C PHE A 224 10.79 -5.02 -1.65
N ARG A 225 10.08 -4.35 -2.57
CA ARG A 225 9.53 -4.98 -3.80
C ARG A 225 10.62 -5.59 -4.65
N GLU A 226 11.74 -4.88 -4.80
CA GLU A 226 12.91 -5.37 -5.54
C GLU A 226 13.45 -6.68 -4.95
N ALA A 227 13.58 -6.78 -3.64
CA ALA A 227 13.97 -8.04 -3.02
C ALA A 227 12.84 -9.09 -3.09
N PHE A 228 11.60 -8.69 -2.80
CA PHE A 228 10.49 -9.62 -2.59
C PHE A 228 10.15 -10.39 -3.87
N PHE A 229 10.08 -9.70 -5.00
CA PHE A 229 9.80 -10.33 -6.29
C PHE A 229 10.94 -11.20 -6.84
N THR A 230 12.12 -11.19 -6.21
CA THR A 230 13.20 -12.15 -6.54
C THR A 230 13.10 -13.44 -5.73
N GLU A 231 12.36 -13.41 -4.62
CA GLU A 231 12.25 -14.51 -3.67
C GLU A 231 10.93 -15.26 -3.79
N ILE A 232 9.85 -14.54 -4.11
CA ILE A 232 8.48 -15.04 -4.13
C ILE A 232 7.87 -14.79 -5.51
N GLU A 233 7.35 -15.87 -6.10
CA GLU A 233 6.43 -15.84 -7.22
C GLU A 233 5.02 -15.63 -6.65
N ILE A 234 4.33 -14.57 -7.06
CA ILE A 234 2.95 -14.32 -6.62
C ILE A 234 2.03 -15.23 -7.41
N GLU A 235 1.19 -16.00 -6.72
CA GLU A 235 0.20 -16.87 -7.37
C GLU A 235 -1.19 -16.23 -7.35
N GLN A 236 -1.56 -15.58 -6.23
CA GLN A 236 -2.88 -14.98 -6.08
C GLN A 236 -2.84 -13.73 -5.20
N ILE A 237 -3.65 -12.74 -5.56
CA ILE A 237 -3.98 -11.59 -4.71
C ILE A 237 -5.49 -11.45 -4.62
N HIS A 238 -6.00 -11.42 -3.40
CA HIS A 238 -7.40 -11.13 -3.13
C HIS A 238 -7.56 -9.70 -2.63
N LEU A 239 -8.47 -8.94 -3.26
CA LEU A 239 -8.78 -7.55 -2.95
C LEU A 239 -10.17 -7.42 -2.32
N PHE A 240 -10.28 -6.54 -1.33
CA PHE A 240 -11.55 -6.18 -0.72
C PHE A 240 -12.04 -4.82 -1.22
N ASN A 241 -13.33 -4.68 -1.51
CA ASN A 241 -13.91 -3.41 -1.93
C ASN A 241 -13.91 -2.39 -0.79
N SER A 242 -13.54 -1.13 -1.08
CA SER A 242 -13.61 -0.04 -0.12
C SER A 242 -14.99 0.61 -0.17
N ARG A 243 -16.04 -0.08 0.30
CA ARG A 243 -17.30 0.60 0.63
C ARG A 243 -17.56 0.53 2.11
N THR A 244 -18.11 1.62 2.62
CA THR A 244 -18.32 2.00 4.02
C THR A 244 -19.33 1.13 4.77
N ASP A 245 -19.54 -0.12 4.36
CA ASP A 245 -20.57 -0.98 4.94
C ASP A 245 -20.07 -1.65 6.22
N THR A 246 -20.25 -0.90 7.31
CA THR A 246 -20.74 -1.35 8.63
C THR A 246 -20.44 -2.79 9.06
N PHE A 247 -19.18 -3.14 9.23
CA PHE A 247 -18.77 -4.17 10.19
C PHE A 247 -17.66 -3.61 11.08
N ASN A 248 -18.00 -3.35 12.35
CA ASN A 248 -17.07 -2.79 13.34
C ASN A 248 -15.83 -3.69 13.62
N ARG A 249 -15.80 -4.93 13.10
CA ARG A 249 -14.63 -5.83 13.10
C ARG A 249 -13.84 -5.83 11.79
N ASP A 250 -14.41 -5.31 10.69
CA ASP A 250 -13.82 -5.37 9.33
C ASP A 250 -13.00 -4.12 8.99
N ASN A 251 -12.86 -3.17 9.92
CA ASN A 251 -11.92 -2.04 9.76
C ASN A 251 -10.47 -2.50 9.50
N VAL A 252 -10.14 -3.74 9.89
CA VAL A 252 -8.86 -4.39 9.61
C VAL A 252 -8.66 -4.62 8.11
N LEU A 253 -9.75 -4.89 7.37
CA LEU A 253 -9.70 -5.24 5.95
C LEU A 253 -9.49 -4.02 5.04
N GLN A 254 -9.80 -2.81 5.52
CA GLN A 254 -9.64 -1.59 4.74
C GLN A 254 -8.18 -1.39 4.33
N GLU A 255 -7.95 -1.22 3.02
CA GLU A 255 -6.60 -1.11 2.43
C GLU A 255 -5.70 -2.31 2.68
N THR A 256 -6.25 -3.48 3.00
CA THR A 256 -5.49 -4.73 3.01
C THR A 256 -5.85 -5.60 1.82
N LEU A 257 -4.97 -6.55 1.53
CA LEU A 257 -5.16 -7.61 0.56
C LEU A 257 -4.67 -8.91 1.17
N ILE A 258 -5.15 -10.04 0.64
CA ILE A 258 -4.56 -11.33 0.94
C ILE A 258 -3.65 -11.71 -0.22
N LEU A 259 -2.40 -12.01 0.10
CA LEU A 259 -1.37 -12.40 -0.84
C LEU A 259 -1.07 -13.89 -0.64
N LYS A 260 -1.22 -14.68 -1.70
CA LYS A 260 -0.64 -16.02 -1.82
C LYS A 260 0.57 -15.95 -2.75
N GLY A 261 1.69 -16.48 -2.31
CA GLY A 261 2.87 -16.65 -3.14
C GLY A 261 3.60 -17.94 -2.83
N LYS A 262 4.54 -18.27 -3.71
CA LYS A 262 5.37 -19.47 -3.63
C LYS A 262 6.83 -19.09 -3.67
N LYS A 263 7.63 -19.72 -2.82
CA LYS A 263 9.09 -19.57 -2.81
C LYS A 263 9.67 -20.16 -4.09
N GLN A 264 10.03 -19.31 -5.03
CA GLN A 264 10.61 -19.72 -6.30
C GLN A 264 11.50 -18.61 -6.84
N LYS A 265 12.73 -18.97 -7.24
CA LYS A 265 13.60 -18.03 -7.93
C LYS A 265 13.07 -17.80 -9.34
N LEU A 266 13.03 -16.53 -9.76
CA LEU A 266 12.67 -16.16 -11.11
C LEU A 266 13.61 -16.87 -12.11
N ASN A 267 13.06 -17.74 -12.96
CA ASN A 267 13.83 -18.56 -13.91
C ASN A 267 13.58 -18.16 -15.38
N GLY A 268 13.20 -16.90 -15.62
CA GLY A 268 12.92 -16.37 -16.95
C GLY A 268 11.51 -16.65 -17.46
N HIS A 269 10.71 -17.46 -16.76
CA HIS A 269 9.28 -17.57 -16.97
C HIS A 269 8.54 -16.74 -15.90
N LEU A 270 7.59 -15.93 -16.34
CA LEU A 270 6.69 -15.19 -15.45
C LEU A 270 5.40 -16.00 -15.32
N ALA A 271 5.09 -16.42 -14.10
CA ALA A 271 3.84 -17.12 -13.84
C ALA A 271 2.63 -16.19 -13.93
N ASN A 272 1.46 -16.80 -14.06
CA ASN A 272 0.20 -16.08 -13.98
C ASN A 272 -0.11 -15.69 -12.53
N ILE A 273 -0.75 -14.54 -12.36
CA ILE A 273 -1.30 -14.06 -11.10
C ILE A 273 -2.82 -14.08 -11.20
N LEU A 274 -3.46 -14.80 -10.29
CA LEU A 274 -4.91 -14.76 -10.11
C LEU A 274 -5.27 -13.55 -9.24
N LEU A 275 -6.01 -12.59 -9.78
CA LEU A 275 -6.64 -11.55 -8.97
C LEU A 275 -8.07 -11.96 -8.67
N THR A 276 -8.42 -11.96 -7.39
CA THR A 276 -9.80 -12.16 -6.95
C THR A 276 -10.31 -10.96 -6.16
N HIS A 277 -11.61 -10.70 -6.21
CA HIS A 277 -12.21 -9.53 -5.57
C HIS A 277 -13.54 -9.86 -4.91
N SER A 278 -13.71 -9.38 -3.68
CA SER A 278 -14.95 -9.47 -2.90
C SER A 278 -15.31 -8.10 -2.30
N ASN A 279 -16.60 -7.85 -2.10
CA ASN A 279 -17.09 -6.66 -1.41
C ASN A 279 -16.84 -6.71 0.10
N GLY A 280 -16.63 -7.91 0.65
CA GLY A 280 -16.24 -8.10 2.04
C GLY A 280 -16.32 -9.58 2.40
N VAL A 281 -16.72 -9.87 3.64
CA VAL A 281 -16.92 -11.25 4.10
C VAL A 281 -18.13 -11.92 3.43
N ILE A 282 -19.12 -11.12 3.00
CA ILE A 282 -20.42 -11.60 2.46
C ILE A 282 -20.26 -12.43 1.18
N ASP A 283 -19.33 -12.06 0.31
CA ASP A 283 -19.08 -12.67 -0.99
C ASP A 283 -17.67 -13.27 -1.10
N LEU A 284 -17.04 -13.58 0.04
CA LEU A 284 -15.70 -14.15 0.11
C LEU A 284 -15.62 -15.58 -0.45
N ASP A 285 -16.74 -16.32 -0.44
CA ASP A 285 -16.86 -17.66 -1.01
C ASP A 285 -17.14 -17.66 -2.52
N GLN A 286 -17.50 -16.51 -3.10
CA GLN A 286 -17.81 -16.35 -4.52
C GLN A 286 -17.19 -15.05 -5.06
N PRO A 287 -15.85 -14.91 -5.00
CA PRO A 287 -15.21 -13.72 -5.50
C PRO A 287 -15.32 -13.65 -7.02
N THR A 288 -15.27 -12.44 -7.58
CA THR A 288 -14.93 -12.31 -8.99
C THR A 288 -13.46 -12.67 -9.17
N GLU A 289 -13.11 -13.23 -10.32
CA GLU A 289 -11.76 -13.71 -10.58
C GLU A 289 -11.30 -13.35 -11.99
N LYS A 290 -10.01 -13.05 -12.12
CA LYS A 290 -9.35 -12.88 -13.41
C LYS A 290 -7.87 -13.19 -13.31
N GLU A 291 -7.37 -13.92 -14.29
CA GLU A 291 -5.97 -14.30 -14.40
C GLU A 291 -5.21 -13.33 -15.31
N TYR A 292 -3.99 -12.98 -14.90
CA TYR A 292 -3.10 -12.06 -15.60
C TYR A 292 -1.70 -12.67 -15.74
N GLN A 293 -0.98 -12.38 -16.82
CA GLN A 293 0.47 -12.56 -16.82
C GLN A 293 1.09 -11.60 -15.80
N ALA A 294 2.15 -12.01 -15.08
CA ALA A 294 2.73 -11.13 -14.07
C ALA A 294 3.27 -9.80 -14.66
N ASP A 295 3.73 -9.77 -15.91
CA ASP A 295 4.17 -8.55 -16.59
C ASP A 295 3.00 -7.63 -17.01
N GLU A 296 1.77 -8.12 -17.04
CA GLU A 296 0.57 -7.29 -17.16
C GLU A 296 0.32 -6.47 -15.89
N LEU A 297 0.76 -6.95 -14.72
CA LEU A 297 0.57 -6.27 -13.44
C LEU A 297 1.82 -5.56 -12.92
N ILE A 298 3.02 -6.03 -13.28
CA ILE A 298 4.31 -5.52 -12.78
C ILE A 298 5.27 -5.32 -13.96
N ASP A 299 5.76 -4.10 -14.16
CA ASP A 299 6.91 -3.91 -15.07
C ASP A 299 8.23 -4.19 -14.34
N PHE A 300 8.75 -5.40 -14.52
CA PHE A 300 10.01 -5.87 -13.93
C PHE A 300 11.26 -5.14 -14.46
N ASN A 301 11.17 -4.42 -15.58
CA ASN A 301 12.28 -3.62 -16.12
C ASN A 301 12.41 -2.26 -15.44
N THR A 302 11.38 -1.81 -14.73
CA THR A 302 11.42 -0.54 -14.00
C THR A 302 12.15 -0.67 -12.67
N LYS A 303 12.71 0.45 -12.21
CA LYS A 303 13.33 0.53 -10.89
C LYS A 303 12.31 0.46 -9.76
N GLU A 304 11.09 0.96 -9.99
CA GLU A 304 10.06 1.04 -8.96
C GLU A 304 9.26 -0.26 -8.80
N LYS A 305 9.17 -1.09 -9.85
CA LYS A 305 8.44 -2.37 -9.87
C LYS A 305 7.04 -2.22 -9.25
N ILE A 306 6.28 -1.23 -9.69
CA ILE A 306 4.93 -0.96 -9.17
C ILE A 306 4.04 -2.16 -9.51
N LEU A 307 3.26 -2.61 -8.53
CA LEU A 307 2.26 -3.65 -8.69
C LEU A 307 0.90 -3.00 -8.91
N HIS A 308 0.35 -3.17 -10.11
CA HIS A 308 -1.01 -2.76 -10.45
C HIS A 308 -2.00 -3.83 -9.99
N LEU A 309 -3.11 -3.38 -9.42
CA LEU A 309 -4.16 -4.21 -8.83
C LEU A 309 -5.52 -3.75 -9.39
N PRO A 310 -5.82 -4.06 -10.67
CA PRO A 310 -7.11 -3.78 -11.26
C PRO A 310 -8.21 -4.62 -10.61
N SER A 311 -9.40 -4.04 -10.53
CA SER A 311 -10.60 -4.61 -9.91
C SER A 311 -11.75 -4.83 -10.92
N ASN A 312 -11.62 -4.30 -12.13
CA ASN A 312 -12.64 -4.35 -13.17
C ASN A 312 -12.04 -4.17 -14.58
N GLU A 313 -12.83 -4.46 -15.60
CA GLU A 313 -12.40 -4.39 -17.01
C GLU A 313 -11.99 -2.97 -17.45
N THR A 314 -12.61 -1.93 -16.90
CA THR A 314 -12.23 -0.54 -17.20
C THR A 314 -10.78 -0.30 -16.77
N GLU A 315 -10.41 -0.67 -15.54
CA GLU A 315 -9.06 -0.52 -15.03
C GLU A 315 -8.04 -1.29 -15.87
N ASP A 316 -8.39 -2.46 -16.38
CA ASP A 316 -7.53 -3.25 -17.28
C ASP A 316 -7.24 -2.52 -18.60
N LYS A 317 -8.30 -2.01 -19.24
CA LYS A 317 -8.19 -1.25 -20.49
C LYS A 317 -7.36 0.02 -20.27
N VAL A 318 -7.54 0.70 -19.15
CA VAL A 318 -6.76 1.86 -18.76
C VAL A 318 -5.28 1.51 -18.55
N ILE A 319 -4.95 0.43 -17.84
CA ILE A 319 -3.55 -0.02 -17.68
C ILE A 319 -2.91 -0.30 -19.05
N LYS A 320 -3.63 -1.01 -19.95
CA LYS A 320 -3.14 -1.31 -21.30
C LYS A 320 -2.88 -0.05 -22.12
N LEU A 321 -3.77 0.94 -22.06
CA LEU A 321 -3.59 2.24 -22.71
C LEU A 321 -2.34 2.96 -22.19
N PHE A 322 -2.16 3.05 -20.87
CA PHE A 322 -0.97 3.68 -20.29
C PHE A 322 0.32 2.96 -20.68
N LYS A 323 0.30 1.62 -20.75
CA LYS A 323 1.46 0.83 -21.21
C LYS A 323 1.80 1.05 -22.68
N SER A 324 0.85 1.48 -23.51
CA SER A 324 1.12 1.84 -24.91
C SER A 324 1.89 3.16 -25.04
N TRP A 325 1.86 3.99 -23.99
CA TRP A 325 2.53 5.27 -23.99
C TRP A 325 4.00 5.15 -23.60
N ASN A 326 4.85 5.77 -24.41
CA ASN A 326 6.28 5.79 -24.20
C ASN A 326 6.79 7.10 -23.58
N GLY A 327 5.92 8.06 -23.26
CA GLY A 327 6.28 9.33 -22.65
C GLY A 327 6.46 9.26 -21.15
N SER A 328 7.12 10.27 -20.58
CA SER A 328 7.18 10.50 -19.13
C SER A 328 7.59 11.95 -18.87
N LEU A 329 7.40 12.44 -17.64
CA LEU A 329 7.86 13.79 -17.26
C LEU A 329 9.34 13.98 -17.61
N HIS A 330 10.18 13.00 -17.26
CA HIS A 330 11.60 13.04 -17.54
C HIS A 330 11.92 13.12 -19.05
N LYS A 331 11.21 12.35 -19.90
CA LYS A 331 11.42 12.38 -21.36
C LYS A 331 11.02 13.72 -21.98
N TYR A 332 10.21 14.52 -21.29
CA TYR A 332 9.76 15.84 -21.73
C TYR A 332 10.51 16.99 -21.05
N ASP A 333 11.66 16.70 -20.42
CA ASP A 333 12.44 17.65 -19.62
C ASP A 333 11.65 18.31 -18.49
N MET A 334 10.57 17.67 -18.05
CA MET A 334 9.75 18.09 -16.92
C MET A 334 10.18 17.32 -15.66
N GLN A 335 10.04 17.97 -14.50
CA GLN A 335 10.27 17.36 -13.21
C GLN A 335 9.11 17.65 -12.27
N ILE A 336 8.90 16.74 -11.33
CA ILE A 336 7.97 16.90 -10.22
C ILE A 336 8.72 16.84 -8.90
N SER A 337 8.39 17.78 -8.01
CA SER A 337 8.97 17.94 -6.69
C SER A 337 7.90 18.25 -5.65
N THR A 338 8.16 17.92 -4.39
CA THR A 338 7.29 18.33 -3.27
C THR A 338 7.62 19.75 -2.84
N GLY A 339 6.59 20.52 -2.45
CA GLY A 339 6.73 21.88 -1.94
C GLY A 339 7.80 21.97 -0.84
N PRO A 340 8.77 22.88 -0.96
CA PRO A 340 9.88 23.00 -0.01
C PRO A 340 9.47 23.57 1.36
N VAL A 341 8.37 24.32 1.43
CA VAL A 341 7.94 24.95 2.69
C VAL A 341 7.26 23.90 3.58
N VAL A 342 7.93 23.51 4.65
CA VAL A 342 7.37 22.62 5.68
C VAL A 342 6.79 23.50 6.80
N SER A 343 5.47 23.67 6.81
CA SER A 343 4.79 24.70 7.62
C SER A 343 5.23 24.74 9.09
N PHE A 344 5.29 23.58 9.75
CA PHE A 344 5.64 23.50 11.18
C PHE A 344 7.10 23.86 11.49
N ARG A 345 8.01 23.78 10.50
CA ARG A 345 9.42 24.17 10.63
C ARG A 345 9.66 25.65 10.32
N ALA A 346 8.71 26.28 9.64
CA ALA A 346 8.81 27.68 9.19
C ALA A 346 7.82 28.61 9.91
N THR A 347 7.14 28.14 10.96
CA THR A 347 6.00 28.81 11.62
C THR A 347 6.24 30.30 11.93
N GLU A 348 7.44 30.68 12.37
CA GLU A 348 7.80 32.06 12.71
C GLU A 348 7.88 33.01 11.50
N TYR A 349 7.99 32.45 10.30
CA TYR A 349 8.07 33.18 9.03
C TYR A 349 6.74 33.18 8.25
N LEU A 350 5.68 32.59 8.79
CA LEU A 350 4.39 32.45 8.10
C LEU A 350 3.37 33.52 8.57
N TYR A 351 2.65 34.11 7.63
CA TYR A 351 1.71 35.21 7.90
C TYR A 351 0.37 35.00 7.20
N GLU A 352 -0.74 35.14 7.94
CA GLU A 352 -2.10 35.04 7.38
C GLU A 352 -2.52 36.24 6.52
N GLN A 353 -2.00 37.42 6.84
CA GLN A 353 -2.34 38.66 6.14
C GLN A 353 -1.07 39.35 5.69
N TYR A 354 -1.17 40.05 4.57
CA TYR A 354 -0.11 40.93 4.11
C TYR A 354 0.03 42.09 5.10
N LYS A 355 1.21 42.24 5.68
CA LYS A 355 1.53 43.37 6.56
C LYS A 355 2.53 44.27 5.86
N ASN A 356 2.09 45.45 5.45
CA ASN A 356 3.01 46.52 5.02
C ASN A 356 3.89 46.92 6.21
N GLY A 357 5.22 46.85 6.05
CA GLY A 357 6.19 47.13 7.10
C GLY A 357 7.64 46.83 6.69
N THR A 358 8.52 46.57 7.66
CA THR A 358 9.95 46.25 7.49
C THR A 358 10.24 44.86 6.90
N LYS A 359 9.23 44.00 6.76
CA LYS A 359 9.37 42.62 6.30
C LYS A 359 8.86 42.48 4.87
N THR A 360 9.69 41.97 3.99
CA THR A 360 9.27 41.56 2.64
C THR A 360 8.52 40.25 2.74
N LEU A 361 7.26 40.22 2.31
CA LEU A 361 6.43 39.01 2.31
C LEU A 361 6.17 38.58 0.86
N VAL A 362 6.30 37.29 0.59
CA VAL A 362 5.95 36.69 -0.70
C VAL A 362 4.78 35.72 -0.55
N PRO A 363 3.98 35.48 -1.61
CA PRO A 363 2.86 34.54 -1.57
C PRO A 363 3.29 33.14 -1.13
N LEU A 364 2.46 32.49 -0.32
CA LEU A 364 2.59 31.09 0.07
C LEU A 364 1.37 30.32 -0.46
N TYR A 365 1.63 29.34 -1.31
CA TYR A 365 0.61 28.48 -1.89
C TYR A 365 0.53 27.15 -1.16
N GLN A 366 -0.70 26.76 -0.84
CA GLN A 366 -1.03 25.57 -0.07
C GLN A 366 -2.10 24.72 -0.78
N LEU A 367 -2.37 23.54 -0.22
CA LEU A 367 -3.41 22.62 -0.70
C LEU A 367 -4.78 23.30 -0.90
N ILE A 368 -5.12 24.28 -0.06
CA ILE A 368 -6.39 25.02 -0.14
C ILE A 368 -6.52 25.89 -1.40
N ASN A 369 -5.41 26.33 -1.98
CA ASN A 369 -5.40 27.19 -3.18
C ASN A 369 -5.57 26.39 -4.47
N THR A 370 -5.46 25.06 -4.40
CA THR A 370 -5.43 24.16 -5.56
C THR A 370 -6.78 23.48 -5.69
N GLY A 371 -7.59 23.87 -6.66
CA GLY A 371 -8.77 23.14 -7.12
C GLY A 371 -8.49 22.39 -8.43
N LYS A 372 -9.47 21.64 -8.93
CA LYS A 372 -9.32 20.96 -10.21
C LYS A 372 -9.38 21.98 -11.35
N MET A 373 -8.28 22.14 -12.08
CA MET A 373 -8.09 23.16 -13.12
C MET A 373 -8.30 24.61 -12.66
N THR A 374 -8.44 24.85 -11.34
CA THR A 374 -8.72 26.17 -10.77
C THR A 374 -7.71 26.52 -9.70
N PHE A 375 -7.22 27.75 -9.73
CA PHE A 375 -6.28 28.26 -8.74
C PHE A 375 -6.92 29.46 -8.06
N GLU A 376 -7.08 29.39 -6.74
CA GLU A 376 -7.69 30.45 -5.94
C GLU A 376 -6.67 30.98 -4.94
N TYR A 377 -6.34 32.26 -5.05
CA TYR A 377 -5.46 32.94 -4.12
C TYR A 377 -5.80 34.44 -4.07
N PRO A 378 -5.87 35.06 -2.87
CA PRO A 378 -5.73 34.44 -1.55
C PRO A 378 -6.99 33.68 -1.10
N VAL A 379 -6.85 32.73 -0.18
CA VAL A 379 -7.98 32.05 0.49
C VAL A 379 -7.86 32.22 2.00
N PHE A 380 -8.58 33.20 2.55
CA PHE A 380 -8.51 33.53 3.97
C PHE A 380 -9.29 32.53 4.84
N LYS A 381 -8.57 31.69 5.59
CA LYS A 381 -9.11 30.85 6.66
C LYS A 381 -8.23 30.95 7.90
N LYS A 382 -8.85 30.90 9.09
CA LYS A 382 -8.13 30.92 10.37
C LYS A 382 -7.10 29.79 10.43
N GLY A 383 -5.87 30.11 10.82
CA GLY A 383 -4.76 29.16 10.91
C GLY A 383 -4.15 28.77 9.56
N LYS A 384 -4.47 29.48 8.47
CA LYS A 384 -3.93 29.22 7.13
C LYS A 384 -3.13 30.42 6.62
N PRO A 385 -1.79 30.41 6.80
CA PRO A 385 -0.94 31.52 6.38
C PRO A 385 -0.96 31.71 4.86
N GLN A 386 -1.10 32.94 4.38
CA GLN A 386 -1.12 33.25 2.94
C GLN A 386 0.24 33.71 2.42
N TYR A 387 1.17 34.04 3.32
CA TYR A 387 2.47 34.60 2.98
C TYR A 387 3.58 33.94 3.78
N ILE A 388 4.78 33.95 3.20
CA ILE A 388 6.04 33.61 3.86
C ILE A 388 6.99 34.81 3.76
N GLN A 389 7.70 35.12 4.83
CA GLN A 389 8.71 36.19 4.82
C GLN A 389 9.87 35.82 3.89
N PHE A 390 10.33 36.76 3.09
CA PHE A 390 11.55 36.65 2.29
C PHE A 390 12.75 37.14 3.10
N CYS A 391 13.58 36.21 3.58
CA CYS A 391 14.82 36.47 4.31
C CYS A 391 15.84 35.34 4.07
N GLU A 392 17.06 35.48 4.59
CA GLU A 392 18.14 34.49 4.39
C GLU A 392 17.73 33.08 4.84
N GLU A 393 16.95 32.96 5.92
CA GLU A 393 16.51 31.68 6.47
C GLU A 393 15.46 30.98 5.60
N THR A 394 14.59 31.73 4.93
CA THR A 394 13.52 31.18 4.10
C THR A 394 13.88 31.09 2.63
N LYS A 395 14.86 31.86 2.15
CA LYS A 395 15.29 31.89 0.74
C LYS A 395 15.57 30.50 0.14
N PRO A 396 16.20 29.53 0.84
CA PRO A 396 16.36 28.16 0.33
C PRO A 396 15.04 27.38 0.17
N LEU A 397 13.97 27.83 0.80
CA LEU A 397 12.63 27.24 0.74
C LEU A 397 11.73 27.89 -0.33
N LEU A 398 12.20 28.92 -1.02
CA LEU A 398 11.39 29.64 -2.00
C LEU A 398 11.71 29.18 -3.41
N LEU A 399 10.69 29.20 -4.26
CA LEU A 399 10.81 28.91 -5.68
C LEU A 399 10.79 30.22 -6.47
N PRO A 400 11.58 30.35 -7.55
CA PRO A 400 11.43 31.45 -8.49
C PRO A 400 10.00 31.47 -9.04
N ASN A 401 9.38 32.64 -9.18
CA ASN A 401 8.07 32.74 -9.80
C ASN A 401 8.15 32.41 -11.30
N LYS A 402 7.55 31.30 -11.70
CA LYS A 402 7.55 30.75 -13.06
C LYS A 402 6.24 30.01 -13.30
N ASN A 403 6.05 29.55 -14.52
CA ASN A 403 4.99 28.63 -14.87
C ASN A 403 5.15 27.27 -14.17
N TYR A 404 4.11 26.81 -13.49
CA TYR A 404 4.06 25.56 -12.73
C TYR A 404 2.72 24.82 -12.97
N ILE A 405 2.67 23.54 -12.65
CA ILE A 405 1.42 22.84 -12.36
C ILE A 405 1.48 22.43 -10.90
N PHE A 406 0.56 22.91 -10.06
CA PHE A 406 0.46 22.42 -8.68
C PHE A 406 -0.46 21.23 -8.62
N LEU A 407 -0.11 20.24 -7.81
CA LEU A 407 -0.88 19.03 -7.60
C LEU A 407 -1.00 18.77 -6.10
N ARG A 408 -2.21 18.47 -5.62
CA ARG A 408 -2.39 18.07 -4.22
C ARG A 408 -1.60 16.79 -3.93
N ARG A 409 -0.86 16.78 -2.82
CA ARG A 409 -0.13 15.59 -2.34
C ARG A 409 -1.00 14.68 -1.47
N PHE A 410 -2.14 15.17 -1.00
CA PHE A 410 -3.05 14.43 -0.15
C PHE A 410 -4.46 14.56 -0.70
N SER A 411 -5.12 13.41 -0.82
CA SER A 411 -6.53 13.28 -1.13
C SER A 411 -7.10 12.20 -0.22
N ALA A 412 -8.31 12.42 0.29
CA ALA A 412 -9.02 11.40 1.06
C ALA A 412 -9.38 10.22 0.15
N LYS A 413 -9.73 9.07 0.74
CA LYS A 413 -10.20 7.91 -0.03
C LYS A 413 -11.57 8.20 -0.68
N ASP A 414 -12.42 8.88 0.08
CA ASP A 414 -13.77 9.30 -0.34
C ASP A 414 -13.76 10.50 -1.28
N ASP A 415 -12.58 11.08 -1.55
CA ASP A 415 -12.48 12.10 -2.58
C ASP A 415 -12.80 11.45 -3.92
N LYS A 416 -13.74 12.08 -4.64
CA LYS A 416 -14.12 11.70 -6.01
C LYS A 416 -12.92 11.62 -6.97
N SER A 417 -11.79 12.21 -6.61
CA SER A 417 -10.52 12.07 -7.35
C SER A 417 -9.32 12.09 -6.42
N ARG A 418 -8.38 11.18 -6.68
CA ARG A 418 -7.04 11.12 -6.10
C ARG A 418 -6.19 12.26 -6.64
N LEU A 419 -6.28 12.54 -7.93
CA LEU A 419 -5.48 13.56 -8.58
C LEU A 419 -6.27 14.88 -8.68
N VAL A 420 -5.68 15.95 -8.17
CA VAL A 420 -6.23 17.32 -8.22
C VAL A 420 -5.10 18.27 -8.56
N ALA A 421 -5.05 18.66 -9.83
CA ALA A 421 -4.03 19.55 -10.40
C ALA A 421 -4.61 20.91 -10.76
N THR A 422 -3.76 21.94 -10.71
CA THR A 422 -4.11 23.28 -11.16
C THR A 422 -3.00 23.92 -11.97
N PRO A 423 -3.33 24.57 -13.10
CA PRO A 423 -2.37 25.38 -13.83
C PRO A 423 -1.98 26.62 -13.02
N TYR A 424 -0.68 26.91 -12.92
CA TYR A 424 -0.15 28.15 -12.36
C TYR A 424 0.68 28.88 -13.40
N PHE A 425 0.32 30.14 -13.65
CA PHE A 425 1.03 31.01 -14.59
C PHE A 425 1.76 32.11 -13.82
N VAL A 426 2.95 32.46 -14.30
CA VAL A 426 3.85 33.44 -13.67
C VAL A 426 3.20 34.81 -13.44
N ASP A 427 2.24 35.20 -14.29
CA ASP A 427 1.51 36.47 -14.24
C ASP A 427 0.49 36.57 -13.10
N ILE A 428 0.17 35.46 -12.42
CA ILE A 428 -0.69 35.43 -11.23
C ILE A 428 -0.07 36.22 -10.06
N SER A 429 1.26 36.34 -10.02
CA SER A 429 1.96 37.10 -8.99
C SER A 429 3.01 38.03 -9.58
N GLN A 430 3.15 39.21 -8.97
CA GLN A 430 4.23 40.14 -9.29
C GLN A 430 5.49 39.88 -8.45
N ALA A 431 5.47 38.90 -7.53
CA ALA A 431 6.63 38.55 -6.71
C ALA A 431 7.68 37.80 -7.55
N GLU A 432 8.96 38.03 -7.26
CA GLU A 432 10.07 37.29 -7.88
C GLU A 432 10.16 35.83 -7.37
N PHE A 433 9.72 35.61 -6.14
CA PHE A 433 9.72 34.32 -5.47
C PHE A 433 8.36 33.99 -4.89
N ILE A 434 8.08 32.69 -4.76
CA ILE A 434 6.86 32.15 -4.16
C ILE A 434 7.22 31.03 -3.18
N GLY A 435 6.42 30.88 -2.13
CA GLY A 435 6.42 29.72 -1.26
C GLY A 435 5.45 28.67 -1.78
N VAL A 436 5.88 27.40 -1.80
CA VAL A 436 5.00 26.25 -2.07
C VAL A 436 5.10 25.26 -0.93
N GLU A 437 3.97 24.97 -0.31
CA GLU A 437 3.88 24.17 0.89
C GLU A 437 3.93 22.65 0.60
N ASN A 438 4.47 21.86 1.52
CA ASN A 438 4.81 20.44 1.32
C ASN A 438 3.62 19.46 1.20
N HIS A 439 2.37 19.95 1.32
CA HIS A 439 1.15 19.25 0.94
C HIS A 439 0.79 19.45 -0.54
N LEU A 440 1.59 20.22 -1.29
CA LEU A 440 1.57 20.28 -2.75
C LEU A 440 2.80 19.60 -3.34
N ASN A 441 2.62 18.99 -4.50
CA ASN A 441 3.68 18.78 -5.47
C ASN A 441 3.61 19.88 -6.54
N TYR A 442 4.72 20.17 -7.21
CA TYR A 442 4.79 21.09 -8.34
C TYR A 442 5.55 20.45 -9.50
N ILE A 443 4.98 20.57 -10.71
CA ILE A 443 5.62 20.17 -11.97
C ILE A 443 6.22 21.41 -12.62
N TYR A 444 7.46 21.29 -13.08
CA TYR A 444 8.23 22.39 -13.64
C TYR A 444 9.22 21.90 -14.70
N ARG A 445 9.76 22.83 -15.49
CA ARG A 445 10.88 22.59 -16.41
C ARG A 445 12.17 23.14 -15.79
N PRO A 446 13.17 22.33 -15.43
CA PRO A 446 14.39 22.82 -14.79
C PRO A 446 15.16 23.83 -15.65
N LYS A 447 15.20 23.59 -16.97
CA LYS A 447 15.82 24.46 -17.97
C LYS A 447 14.74 25.08 -18.86
N GLY A 448 14.38 26.33 -18.59
CA GLY A 448 13.37 27.07 -19.35
C GLY A 448 12.02 27.17 -18.63
N HIS A 449 10.93 27.13 -19.40
CA HIS A 449 9.57 27.34 -18.92
C HIS A 449 8.61 26.33 -19.55
N LEU A 450 7.53 26.01 -18.85
CA LEU A 450 6.41 25.26 -19.43
C LEU A 450 5.58 26.19 -20.31
N ALA A 451 5.25 25.76 -21.52
CA ALA A 451 4.36 26.50 -22.42
C ALA A 451 2.91 26.42 -21.93
N ARG A 452 2.08 27.41 -22.30
CA ARG A 452 0.70 27.51 -21.80
C ARG A 452 -0.14 26.27 -22.09
N ASN A 453 0.00 25.72 -23.30
CA ASN A 453 -0.70 24.50 -23.72
C ASN A 453 -0.16 23.24 -23.02
N GLU A 454 1.15 23.15 -22.75
CA GLU A 454 1.71 22.06 -21.93
C GLU A 454 1.11 22.05 -20.53
N ILE A 455 1.01 23.23 -19.89
CA ILE A 455 0.45 23.36 -18.53
C ILE A 455 -1.01 22.95 -18.53
N LEU A 456 -1.81 23.50 -19.44
CA LEU A 456 -3.25 23.25 -19.49
C LEU A 456 -3.55 21.79 -19.87
N GLY A 457 -2.85 21.24 -20.85
CA GLY A 457 -3.03 19.87 -21.29
C GLY A 457 -2.64 18.85 -20.23
N LEU A 458 -1.47 19.01 -19.60
CA LEU A 458 -1.03 18.09 -18.56
C LEU A 458 -1.89 18.23 -17.29
N ALA A 459 -2.30 19.45 -16.93
CA ALA A 459 -3.25 19.64 -15.83
C ALA A 459 -4.61 19.01 -16.14
N ALA A 460 -5.11 19.11 -17.39
CA ALA A 460 -6.36 18.48 -17.80
C ALA A 460 -6.27 16.95 -17.68
N LEU A 461 -5.18 16.36 -18.18
CA LEU A 461 -4.91 14.92 -18.05
C LEU A 461 -4.88 14.50 -16.58
N LEU A 462 -4.11 15.18 -15.73
CA LEU A 462 -4.01 14.87 -14.30
C LEU A 462 -5.34 15.04 -13.55
N ASN A 463 -6.29 15.82 -14.05
CA ASN A 463 -7.62 15.94 -13.45
C ASN A 463 -8.66 15.00 -14.06
N SER A 464 -8.32 14.30 -15.15
CA SER A 464 -9.24 13.44 -15.89
C SER A 464 -9.55 12.15 -15.15
N LYS A 465 -10.73 11.60 -15.44
CA LYS A 465 -11.14 10.26 -14.98
C LYS A 465 -10.13 9.19 -15.41
N LEU A 466 -9.58 9.29 -16.62
CA LEU A 466 -8.59 8.36 -17.15
C LEU A 466 -7.36 8.23 -16.23
N PHE A 467 -6.73 9.36 -15.89
CA PHE A 467 -5.55 9.35 -15.01
C PHE A 467 -5.91 8.99 -13.58
N ASP A 468 -7.08 9.39 -13.09
CA ASP A 468 -7.56 9.01 -11.77
C ASP A 468 -7.74 7.49 -11.65
N THR A 469 -8.38 6.86 -12.64
CA THR A 469 -8.57 5.41 -12.73
C THR A 469 -7.22 4.69 -12.78
N TYR A 470 -6.29 5.14 -13.62
CA TYR A 470 -4.95 4.55 -13.67
C TYR A 470 -4.22 4.65 -12.32
N PHE A 471 -4.23 5.83 -11.69
CA PHE A 471 -3.53 6.05 -10.43
C PHE A 471 -4.08 5.18 -9.29
N ARG A 472 -5.40 4.94 -9.26
CA ARG A 472 -6.05 4.08 -8.27
C ARG A 472 -5.65 2.61 -8.37
N THR A 473 -5.21 2.15 -9.54
CA THR A 473 -4.81 0.73 -9.72
C THR A 473 -3.64 0.32 -8.82
N PHE A 474 -2.77 1.25 -8.42
CA PHE A 474 -1.63 0.96 -7.55
C PHE A 474 -1.58 1.80 -6.26
N ASN A 475 -2.25 2.96 -6.22
CA ASN A 475 -2.21 3.85 -5.05
C ASN A 475 -3.11 3.33 -3.91
N GLY A 476 -2.50 2.61 -2.96
CA GLY A 476 -3.17 2.07 -1.76
C GLY A 476 -3.02 2.93 -0.50
N ASN A 477 -2.81 4.25 -0.62
CA ASN A 477 -2.68 5.15 0.53
C ASN A 477 -3.13 6.57 0.18
N ILE A 478 -3.35 7.45 1.16
CA ILE A 478 -3.85 8.82 0.94
C ILE A 478 -2.86 9.77 0.24
N ASN A 479 -1.58 9.41 0.13
CA ASN A 479 -0.54 10.25 -0.46
C ASN A 479 -0.51 10.11 -1.98
N VAL A 480 -0.26 11.21 -2.66
CA VAL A 480 0.06 11.29 -4.08
C VAL A 480 1.54 11.63 -4.19
N SER A 481 2.39 10.62 -4.36
CA SER A 481 3.84 10.80 -4.30
C SER A 481 4.40 11.37 -5.61
N ALA A 482 5.31 12.34 -5.50
CA ALA A 482 6.08 12.81 -6.64
C ALA A 482 6.89 11.69 -7.33
N THR A 483 7.30 10.66 -6.59
CA THR A 483 8.02 9.51 -7.19
C THR A 483 7.10 8.66 -8.07
N GLU A 484 5.86 8.41 -7.64
CA GLU A 484 4.89 7.60 -8.40
C GLU A 484 4.53 8.30 -9.71
N LEU A 485 4.29 9.61 -9.66
CA LEU A 485 3.97 10.41 -10.83
C LEU A 485 5.15 10.61 -11.79
N ARG A 486 6.39 10.49 -11.31
CA ARG A 486 7.58 10.60 -12.16
C ARG A 486 7.70 9.44 -13.12
N GLU A 487 7.31 8.24 -12.67
CA GLU A 487 7.37 7.02 -13.46
C GLU A 487 6.07 6.74 -14.24
N MET A 488 5.01 7.53 -14.00
CA MET A 488 3.75 7.38 -14.72
C MET A 488 3.95 7.61 -16.23
N PRO A 489 3.55 6.66 -17.08
CA PRO A 489 3.55 6.85 -18.53
C PRO A 489 2.69 8.04 -18.92
N LEU A 490 3.15 8.81 -19.90
CA LEU A 490 2.42 9.95 -20.45
C LEU A 490 2.24 9.79 -21.96
N PRO A 491 1.12 10.27 -22.54
CA PRO A 491 0.96 10.33 -23.98
C PRO A 491 2.05 11.22 -24.60
N PRO A 492 2.29 11.12 -25.92
CA PRO A 492 3.17 12.02 -26.67
C PRO A 492 3.02 13.49 -26.25
N LEU A 493 4.14 14.24 -26.19
CA LEU A 493 4.11 15.63 -25.76
C LEU A 493 3.23 16.52 -26.66
N GLU A 494 3.14 16.21 -27.95
CA GLU A 494 2.28 16.92 -28.89
C GLU A 494 0.80 16.70 -28.58
N ASP A 495 0.41 15.50 -28.13
CA ASP A 495 -0.96 15.21 -27.70
C ASP A 495 -1.33 16.01 -26.46
N ILE A 496 -0.41 16.10 -25.49
CA ILE A 496 -0.58 16.95 -24.30
C ILE A 496 -0.80 18.40 -24.72
N LYS A 497 0.02 18.92 -25.64
CA LYS A 497 -0.13 20.30 -26.13
C LYS A 497 -1.46 20.50 -26.87
N GLU A 498 -1.90 19.53 -27.66
CA GLU A 498 -3.15 19.64 -28.41
C GLU A 498 -4.36 19.66 -27.48
N ILE A 499 -4.41 18.79 -26.48
CA ILE A 499 -5.41 18.85 -25.39
C ILE A 499 -5.40 20.24 -24.74
N GLY A 500 -4.21 20.80 -24.48
CA GLY A 500 -4.06 22.15 -23.97
C GLY A 500 -4.61 23.23 -24.89
N ASN A 501 -4.39 23.12 -26.20
CA ASN A 501 -4.93 24.05 -27.20
C ASN A 501 -6.47 23.98 -27.21
N GLN A 502 -7.05 22.78 -27.20
CA GLN A 502 -8.50 22.57 -27.17
C GLN A 502 -9.12 23.15 -25.90
N ILE A 503 -8.50 22.98 -24.73
CA ILE A 503 -8.95 23.61 -23.47
C ILE A 503 -8.97 25.14 -23.58
N VAL A 504 -7.97 25.74 -24.23
CA VAL A 504 -7.95 27.20 -24.49
C VAL A 504 -9.09 27.62 -25.40
N LEU A 505 -9.35 26.86 -26.48
CA LEU A 505 -10.41 27.16 -27.44
C LEU A 505 -11.80 27.07 -26.81
N THR A 506 -12.06 26.01 -26.03
CA THR A 506 -13.35 25.81 -25.34
C THR A 506 -13.54 26.81 -24.20
N ASN A 507 -12.45 27.31 -23.61
CA ASN A 507 -12.45 28.26 -22.48
C ASN A 507 -13.35 27.81 -21.32
N ASN A 508 -13.44 26.50 -21.09
CA ASN A 508 -14.24 25.89 -20.04
C ASN A 508 -13.41 24.84 -19.31
N PHE A 509 -13.08 25.15 -18.06
CA PHE A 509 -12.20 24.34 -17.21
C PHE A 509 -12.98 23.40 -16.28
N SER A 510 -14.28 23.24 -16.51
CA SER A 510 -15.13 22.37 -15.69
C SER A 510 -14.79 20.89 -15.91
N GLN A 511 -15.02 20.09 -14.88
CA GLN A 511 -14.69 18.67 -14.90
C GLN A 511 -15.42 17.83 -15.96
N PRO A 512 -16.72 18.04 -16.23
CA PRO A 512 -17.39 17.35 -17.34
C PRO A 512 -16.70 17.60 -18.67
N VAL A 513 -16.38 18.86 -18.98
CA VAL A 513 -15.72 19.24 -20.24
C VAL A 513 -14.29 18.72 -20.33
N VAL A 514 -13.53 18.76 -19.24
CA VAL A 514 -12.18 18.17 -19.21
C VAL A 514 -12.21 16.67 -19.48
N ASN A 515 -13.18 15.95 -18.89
CA ASN A 515 -13.33 14.52 -19.12
C ASN A 515 -13.80 14.21 -20.54
N GLU A 516 -14.81 14.93 -21.04
CA GLU A 516 -15.30 14.80 -22.41
C GLU A 516 -14.17 15.00 -23.42
N LEU A 517 -13.43 16.10 -23.30
CA LEU A 517 -12.30 16.39 -24.20
C LEU A 517 -11.21 15.31 -24.15
N VAL A 518 -10.82 14.84 -22.96
CA VAL A 518 -9.83 13.76 -22.84
C VAL A 518 -10.39 12.43 -23.37
N ASN A 519 -11.68 12.15 -23.17
CA ASN A 519 -12.33 10.97 -23.68
C ASN A 519 -12.38 10.97 -25.20
N ASP A 520 -12.81 12.07 -25.81
CA ASP A 520 -12.89 12.23 -27.26
C ASP A 520 -11.50 12.14 -27.90
N TYR A 521 -10.50 12.76 -27.26
CA TYR A 521 -9.14 12.79 -27.78
C TYR A 521 -8.51 11.38 -27.86
N PHE A 522 -8.72 10.54 -26.86
CA PHE A 522 -8.18 9.17 -26.82
C PHE A 522 -9.21 8.10 -27.21
N ASP A 523 -10.37 8.50 -27.74
CA ASP A 523 -11.47 7.60 -28.11
C ASP A 523 -11.87 6.63 -26.98
N LEU A 524 -12.07 7.15 -25.77
CA LEU A 524 -12.25 6.35 -24.54
C LEU A 524 -13.67 5.83 -24.33
N GLU A 525 -14.60 6.08 -25.24
CA GLU A 525 -16.00 5.65 -25.10
C GLU A 525 -16.10 4.15 -24.84
N HIS A 526 -15.31 3.34 -25.57
CA HIS A 526 -15.27 1.89 -25.42
C HIS A 526 -14.61 1.41 -24.10
N ILE A 527 -13.83 2.27 -23.44
CA ILE A 527 -13.18 1.96 -22.15
C ILE A 527 -14.17 2.17 -21.01
N PHE A 528 -14.91 3.28 -21.02
CA PHE A 528 -15.85 3.64 -19.95
C PHE A 528 -17.31 3.25 -20.20
N ALA A 529 -17.64 2.66 -21.36
CA ALA A 529 -19.01 2.26 -21.71
C ALA A 529 -19.71 1.38 -20.66
N TYR A 530 -18.94 0.58 -19.91
CA TYR A 530 -19.45 -0.39 -18.94
C TYR A 530 -19.85 0.24 -17.60
N GLU A 531 -19.54 1.51 -17.36
CA GLU A 531 -19.86 2.21 -16.11
C GLU A 531 -21.21 2.95 -16.13
N GLN A 532 -21.95 2.88 -17.25
CA GLN A 532 -23.28 3.50 -17.38
C GLN A 532 -24.46 2.59 -16.98
N ASN A 533 -24.21 1.40 -16.43
CA ASN A 533 -25.25 0.48 -15.93
C ASN A 533 -25.21 0.31 -14.42
#